data_AF-A0A8S4SLJ7-F1
#
_entry.id   AF-A0A8S4SLJ7-F1
#
_cell.length_a   1.000
_cell.length_b   1.000
_cell.length_c   1.000
_cell.angle_alpha   90.00
_cell.angle_beta   90.00
_cell.angle_gamma   90.00
#
_symmetry.space_group_name_H-M   'P 1'
#
loop_
_entity.id
_entity.type
_entity.pdbx_description
1 polymer ?
#
loop_
_entity_poly.entity_id
_entity_poly.type
_entity_poly.pdbx_seq_one_letter_code
_entity_poly.pdbx_strand_id
1 'polypeptide(L)' 'MTKTPSGGSFHQATSSMVGAAATSAEQAKRRKYENLDSIFIFVPFGVETLGPWGPEARALFKELSKRVIESTCDPRAVS' A
#
# COMPACT_ATOMS: atom_id res chain seq x y z
N MET A 1 22.67 0.30 -30.24
CA MET A 1 21.20 0.19 -30.23
C MET A 1 20.72 0.12 -28.79
N THR A 2 20.37 1.26 -28.21
CA THR A 2 19.89 1.38 -26.84
C THR A 2 18.42 0.97 -26.79
N LYS A 3 18.11 -0.07 -26.01
CA LYS A 3 16.76 -0.59 -25.83
C LYS A 3 15.96 0.40 -24.98
N THR A 4 14.99 1.08 -25.59
CA THR A 4 14.00 1.93 -24.92
C THR A 4 13.24 1.07 -23.89
N PRO A 5 13.01 1.52 -22.64
CA PRO A 5 12.14 0.80 -21.74
C PRO A 5 10.72 0.95 -22.29
N SER A 6 10.09 -0.17 -22.67
CA SER A 6 8.67 -0.19 -22.96
C SER A 6 7.94 0.19 -21.68
N GLY A 7 7.23 1.33 -21.69
CA GLY A 7 6.21 1.62 -20.68
C GLY A 7 5.16 0.52 -20.73
N GLY A 8 5.32 -0.52 -19.92
CA GLY A 8 4.36 -1.60 -19.81
C GLY A 8 3.03 -1.03 -19.38
N SER A 9 1.98 -1.35 -20.13
CA SER A 9 0.61 -0.90 -19.90
C SER A 9 0.16 -1.23 -18.47
N PHE A 10 0.25 -0.25 -17.58
CA PHE A 10 -0.26 -0.32 -16.20
C PHE A 10 -1.76 -0.69 -16.18
N HIS A 11 -2.49 -0.36 -17.24
CA HIS A 11 -3.94 -0.49 -17.33
C HIS A 11 -4.46 -1.93 -17.37
N GLN A 12 -3.68 -2.88 -17.88
CA GLN A 12 -4.18 -4.23 -18.12
C GLN A 12 -4.16 -5.11 -16.87
N ALA A 13 -3.22 -4.86 -15.94
CA ALA A 13 -3.11 -5.59 -14.68
C ALA A 13 -4.02 -5.05 -13.57
N THR A 14 -4.37 -3.75 -13.59
CA THR A 14 -5.19 -3.11 -12.55
C THR A 14 -6.68 -3.35 -12.70
N SER A 15 -7.15 -3.78 -13.88
CA SER A 15 -8.57 -3.97 -14.18
C SER A 15 -9.06 -5.42 -14.04
N SER A 16 -8.15 -6.40 -13.93
CA SER A 16 -8.50 -7.83 -13.98
C SER A 16 -8.71 -8.48 -12.62
N MET A 17 -8.26 -7.85 -11.53
CA MET A 17 -8.34 -8.42 -10.18
C MET A 17 -8.59 -7.31 -9.15
N VAL A 18 -9.56 -7.54 -8.28
CA VAL A 18 -9.90 -6.64 -7.17
C VAL A 18 -8.67 -6.42 -6.29
N GLY A 19 -8.33 -5.17 -5.98
CA GLY A 19 -7.14 -4.82 -5.18
C GLY A 19 -5.82 -4.79 -5.95
N ALA A 20 -5.81 -5.08 -7.25
CA ALA A 20 -4.59 -5.05 -8.06
C ALA A 20 -4.05 -3.63 -8.23
N ALA A 21 -4.93 -2.61 -8.29
CA ALA A 21 -4.49 -1.23 -8.41
C ALA A 21 -3.80 -0.77 -7.12
N ALA A 22 -4.41 -1.02 -5.97
CA ALA A 22 -3.80 -0.70 -4.68
C ALA A 22 -2.46 -1.43 -4.48
N THR A 23 -2.42 -2.74 -4.75
CA THR A 23 -1.19 -3.54 -4.61
C THR A 23 -0.07 -3.05 -5.54
N SER A 24 -0.40 -2.75 -6.80
CA SER A 24 0.58 -2.26 -7.77
C SER A 24 1.13 -0.89 -7.37
N ALA A 25 0.27 0.00 -6.86
CA ALA A 25 0.70 1.29 -6.34
C ALA A 25 1.65 1.15 -5.14
N GLU A 26 1.35 0.22 -4.22
CA GLU A 26 2.21 -0.06 -3.07
C GLU A 26 3.60 -0.55 -3.50
N GLN A 27 3.65 -1.52 -4.40
CA GLN A 27 4.91 -2.04 -4.94
C GLN A 27 5.71 -0.96 -5.68
N ALA A 28 5.04 -0.12 -6.47
CA ALA A 28 5.68 0.98 -7.19
C ALA A 28 6.30 2.01 -6.23
N LYS A 29 5.58 2.36 -5.15
CA LYS A 29 6.09 3.29 -4.14
C LYS A 29 7.23 2.69 -3.31
N ARG A 30 7.15 1.40 -2.97
CA ARG A 30 8.26 0.69 -2.31
C ARG A 30 9.53 0.75 -3.14
N ARG A 31 9.46 0.38 -4.41
CA ARG A 31 10.61 0.45 -5.34
C ARG A 31 11.16 1.86 -5.47
N LYS A 32 10.27 2.87 -5.53
CA LYS A 32 10.69 4.28 -5.67
C LYS A 32 11.49 4.79 -4.47
N TYR A 33 11.18 4.30 -3.27
CA TYR A 33 11.73 4.80 -2.01
C TYR A 33 12.54 3.75 -1.24
N GLU A 34 13.05 2.72 -1.93
CA GLU A 34 13.87 1.65 -1.33
C GLU A 34 15.11 2.20 -0.58
N ASN A 35 15.61 3.35 -1.01
CA ASN A 35 16.75 4.02 -0.38
C ASN A 35 16.42 4.70 0.96
N LEU A 36 15.14 4.82 1.33
CA LEU A 36 14.71 5.41 2.59
C LEU A 36 14.67 4.39 3.73
N ASP A 37 14.71 3.09 3.44
CA ASP A 37 14.51 2.01 4.42
C ASP A 37 15.57 2.01 5.54
N SER A 38 16.74 2.63 5.33
CA SER A 38 17.80 2.73 6.34
C SER A 38 17.59 3.87 7.35
N ILE A 39 16.73 4.84 7.05
CA ILE A 39 16.58 6.08 7.82
C ILE A 39 15.13 6.38 8.23
N PHE A 40 14.16 5.81 7.53
CA PHE A 40 12.75 6.00 7.79
C PHE A 40 12.01 4.67 7.80
N ILE A 41 10.96 4.60 8.61
CA ILE A 41 9.94 3.57 8.47
C ILE A 41 9.00 4.02 7.36
N PHE A 42 9.23 3.53 6.15
CA PHE A 42 8.40 3.82 4.99
C PHE A 42 7.36 2.71 4.76
N VAL A 43 6.06 3.06 4.79
CA VAL A 43 4.95 2.15 4.47
C VAL A 43 4.07 2.80 3.39
N PRO A 44 3.81 2.15 2.24
CA PRO A 44 3.03 2.72 1.17
C PRO A 44 1.55 2.44 1.45
N PHE A 45 0.71 3.46 1.33
CA PHE A 45 -0.71 3.31 1.63
C PHE A 45 -1.51 3.24 0.33
N GLY A 46 -1.78 2.03 -0.18
CA GLY A 46 -2.58 1.82 -1.38
C GLY A 46 -4.06 1.64 -1.05
N VAL A 47 -4.94 2.42 -1.66
CA VAL A 47 -6.40 2.26 -1.55
C VAL A 47 -7.06 2.40 -2.91
N GLU A 48 -8.10 1.60 -3.16
CA GLU A 48 -8.99 1.77 -4.29
C GLU A 48 -10.23 2.57 -3.85
N THR A 49 -10.75 3.44 -4.72
CA THR A 49 -11.92 4.29 -4.39
C THR A 49 -13.16 3.47 -4.04
N LEU A 50 -13.39 2.38 -4.76
CA LEU A 50 -14.53 1.46 -4.59
C LEU A 50 -14.07 0.02 -4.36
N GLY A 51 -12.79 -0.17 -4.05
CA GLY A 51 -12.16 -1.48 -3.91
C GLY A 51 -11.42 -1.60 -2.58
N PRO A 52 -10.72 -2.73 -2.36
CA PRO A 52 -10.04 -2.96 -1.11
C PRO A 52 -8.82 -2.04 -0.96
N TRP A 53 -8.35 -1.97 0.27
CA TRP A 53 -7.03 -1.45 0.57
C TRP A 53 -5.98 -2.50 0.17
N GLY A 54 -4.79 -2.02 -0.20
CA GLY A 54 -3.66 -2.87 -0.45
C GLY A 54 -3.19 -3.57 0.84
N PRO A 55 -2.42 -4.66 0.69
CA PRO A 55 -1.96 -5.45 1.83
C PRO A 55 -1.17 -4.62 2.86
N GLU A 56 -0.33 -3.67 2.41
CA GLU A 56 0.47 -2.84 3.31
C GLU A 56 -0.38 -1.84 4.07
N ALA A 57 -1.30 -1.14 3.38
CA ALA A 57 -2.25 -0.23 4.01
C ALA A 57 -3.10 -0.94 5.07
N ARG A 58 -3.60 -2.15 4.76
CA ARG A 58 -4.40 -2.95 5.69
C ARG A 58 -3.58 -3.44 6.90
N ALA A 59 -2.33 -3.84 6.69
CA ALA A 59 -1.44 -4.25 7.77
C ALA A 59 -1.12 -3.08 8.72
N LEU A 60 -0.79 -1.92 8.16
CA LEU A 60 -0.53 -0.69 8.92
C LEU A 60 -1.74 -0.32 9.77
N PHE A 61 -2.94 -0.28 9.15
CA PHE A 61 -4.16 0.04 9.88
C PHE A 61 -4.42 -0.93 11.03
N LYS A 62 -4.28 -2.24 10.82
CA LYS A 62 -4.48 -3.24 11.88
C LYS A 62 -3.54 -3.02 13.06
N GLU A 63 -2.28 -2.72 12.79
CA GLU A 63 -1.28 -2.45 13.82
C GLU A 63 -1.59 -1.15 14.58
N LEU A 64 -1.94 -0.08 13.88
CA LEU A 64 -2.33 1.19 14.49
C LEU A 64 -3.59 1.03 15.34
N SER A 65 -4.60 0.35 14.82
CA SER A 65 -5.85 0.09 15.53
C SER A 65 -5.61 -0.69 16.81
N LYS A 66 -4.78 -1.74 16.75
CA LYS A 66 -4.39 -2.49 17.96
C LYS A 66 -3.77 -1.57 19.01
N ARG A 67 -2.78 -0.74 18.62
CA ARG A 67 -2.10 0.17 19.56
C ARG A 67 -3.04 1.21 20.15
N VAL A 68 -3.96 1.75 19.34
CA VAL A 68 -4.97 2.69 19.81
C VAL A 68 -5.84 2.04 20.88
N ILE A 69 -6.41 0.85 20.62
CA ILE A 69 -7.23 0.12 21.60
C ILE A 69 -6.43 -0.17 22.87
N GLU A 70 -5.19 -0.63 22.75
CA GLU A 70 -4.33 -0.92 23.91
C GLU A 70 -4.03 0.33 24.73
N SER A 71 -3.90 1.49 24.09
CA SER A 71 -3.61 2.76 24.76
C SER A 71 -4.83 3.42 25.41
N THR A 72 -6.02 3.25 24.83
CA THR A 72 -7.25 3.92 25.29
C THR A 72 -8.16 3.01 26.09
N CYS A 73 -7.98 1.69 26.01
CA CYS A 73 -8.91 0.67 26.46
C CYS A 73 -10.34 0.80 25.85
N ASP A 74 -10.52 1.58 24.78
CA ASP A 74 -11.80 1.72 24.08
C ASP A 74 -11.77 0.95 22.75
N PRO A 75 -12.50 -0.18 22.65
CA PRO A 75 -12.55 -0.97 21.42
C PRO A 75 -13.24 -0.24 20.26
N ARG A 76 -13.97 0.86 20.52
CA ARG A 76 -14.70 1.62 19.50
C ARG A 76 -13.82 2.66 18.80
N ALA A 77 -12.61 2.93 19.32
CA ALA A 77 -11.71 3.95 18.77
C ALA A 77 -11.19 3.62 17.35
N VAL A 78 -11.51 2.44 16.83
CA VAL A 78 -11.00 1.90 15.55
C VAL A 78 -12.11 1.33 14.66
N SER A 79 -13.37 1.61 15.04
CA SER A 79 -14.58 1.19 14.35
C SER A 79 -14.95 2.13 13.20
#